data_AF-A0A6I2XK39-F1
#
_entry.id   AF-A0A6I2XK39-F1
#
_cell.length_a   1.000
_cell.length_b   1.000
_cell.length_c   1.000
_cell.angle_alpha   90.00
_cell.angle_beta   90.00
_cell.angle_gamma   90.00
#
_symmetry.space_group_name_H-M   'P 1'
#
loop_
_entity.id
_entity.type
_entity.pdbx_description
1 polymer ?
#
loop_
_entity_poly.entity_id
_entity_poly.type
_entity_poly.pdbx_seq_one_letter_code
_entity_poly.pdbx_strand_id
1 'polypeptide(L)'
;VAIVDFAIQNNIKILVGTSGWSKDKLDALRDKMVGKSATVVVIPNFSIGSVLATKFAAEAAKYFDAIEIIETHHTKKLDAPSGTALFTAQEISAARKGRDAKPVTAGNPAPVFNGVPITSLRIEDAHAEQEVLMAGPNETLYFKHVVDSHEVYAQGLLLAMRKSPGRTGLTVGLLNLLEEK
;
A
#
# COMPACT_ATOMS: atom_id res chain seq x y z
N VAL A 1 -12.64 12.91 7.00
CA VAL A 1 -12.18 13.28 8.36
C VAL A 1 -13.36 13.51 9.30
N ALA A 2 -14.36 14.34 8.95
CA ALA A 2 -15.53 14.62 9.81
C ALA A 2 -16.24 13.39 10.41
N ILE A 3 -16.52 12.35 9.60
CA ILE A 3 -17.16 11.10 10.10
C ILE A 3 -16.26 10.35 11.10
N VAL A 4 -14.94 10.34 10.86
CA VAL A 4 -13.98 9.68 11.75
C VAL A 4 -13.87 10.43 13.07
N ASP A 5 -13.83 11.76 13.03
CA ASP A 5 -13.85 12.60 14.23
C ASP A 5 -15.12 12.39 15.06
N PHE A 6 -16.28 12.32 14.41
CA PHE A 6 -17.55 12.00 15.07
C PHE A 6 -17.50 10.63 15.75
N ALA A 7 -16.98 9.60 15.06
CA ALA A 7 -16.84 8.27 15.64
C ALA A 7 -15.93 8.27 16.87
N ILE A 8 -14.79 8.98 16.81
CA ILE A 8 -13.85 9.11 17.93
C ILE A 8 -14.49 9.86 19.11
N GLN A 9 -15.27 10.91 18.87
CA GLN A 9 -15.96 11.69 19.91
C GLN A 9 -17.02 10.86 20.65
N ASN A 10 -17.64 9.89 19.98
CA ASN A 10 -18.73 9.08 20.52
C ASN A 10 -18.30 7.64 20.89
N ASN A 11 -16.99 7.34 20.92
CA ASN A 11 -16.46 5.99 21.15
C ASN A 11 -17.03 4.91 20.21
N ILE A 12 -17.36 5.29 18.98
CA ILE A 12 -17.85 4.38 17.94
C ILE A 12 -16.65 3.75 17.22
N LYS A 13 -16.73 2.44 16.98
CA LYS A 13 -15.73 1.72 16.18
C LYS A 13 -15.94 2.01 14.70
N ILE A 14 -14.89 2.36 13.98
CA ILE A 14 -14.97 2.68 12.56
C ILE A 14 -13.86 2.01 11.75
N LEU A 15 -14.26 1.37 10.65
CA LEU A 15 -13.38 0.87 9.61
C LEU A 15 -13.44 1.83 8.42
N VAL A 16 -12.28 2.27 7.96
CA VAL A 16 -12.12 3.31 6.94
C VAL A 16 -11.37 2.73 5.75
N GLY A 17 -12.08 2.59 4.63
CA GLY A 17 -11.51 2.16 3.34
C GLY A 17 -11.18 3.29 2.37
N THR A 18 -11.47 4.54 2.75
CA THR A 18 -11.24 5.69 1.86
C THR A 18 -9.75 6.02 1.77
N SER A 19 -9.30 6.47 0.60
CA SER A 19 -7.92 6.92 0.37
C SER A 19 -7.66 8.32 0.94
N GLY A 20 -6.43 8.83 0.80
CA GLY A 20 -6.06 10.21 1.16
C GLY A 20 -5.69 10.42 2.64
N TRP A 21 -5.34 9.35 3.36
CA TRP A 21 -4.82 9.39 4.72
C TRP A 21 -3.29 9.57 4.71
N SER A 22 -2.84 10.81 4.70
CA SER A 22 -1.41 11.14 4.84
C SER A 22 -0.92 10.81 6.25
N LYS A 23 0.42 10.72 6.41
CA LYS A 23 1.07 10.55 7.71
C LYS A 23 0.57 11.57 8.73
N ASP A 24 0.54 12.85 8.38
CA ASP A 24 0.08 13.92 9.27
C ASP A 24 -1.38 13.75 9.70
N LYS A 25 -2.26 13.27 8.80
CA LYS A 25 -3.66 12.98 9.16
C LYS A 25 -3.75 11.80 10.12
N LEU A 26 -2.94 10.77 9.92
CA LEU A 26 -2.90 9.60 10.80
C LEU A 26 -2.32 9.97 12.17
N ASP A 27 -1.28 10.80 12.23
CA ASP A 27 -0.69 11.29 13.47
C ASP A 27 -1.69 12.17 14.24
N ALA A 28 -2.37 13.10 13.56
CA ALA A 28 -3.44 13.89 14.16
C ALA A 28 -4.61 13.01 14.68
N LEU A 29 -4.91 11.89 14.02
CA LEU A 29 -5.88 10.93 14.54
C LEU A 29 -5.37 10.23 15.82
N ARG A 30 -4.10 9.83 15.86
CA ARG A 30 -3.50 9.22 17.06
C ARG A 30 -3.64 10.14 18.27
N ASP A 31 -3.32 11.42 18.09
CA ASP A 31 -3.40 12.42 19.15
C ASP A 31 -4.84 12.59 19.67
N LYS A 32 -5.83 12.62 18.76
CA LYS A 32 -7.26 12.72 19.12
C LYS A 32 -7.80 11.51 19.88
N MET A 33 -7.13 10.36 19.78
CA MET A 33 -7.54 9.11 20.42
C MET A 33 -6.91 8.91 21.80
N VAL A 34 -5.95 9.75 22.21
CA VAL A 34 -5.35 9.70 23.55
C VAL A 34 -6.42 9.86 24.62
N GLY A 35 -6.48 8.90 25.55
CA GLY A 35 -7.47 8.89 26.64
C GLY A 35 -8.88 8.44 26.25
N LYS A 36 -9.09 7.95 25.02
CA LYS A 36 -10.39 7.45 24.53
C LYS A 36 -10.38 5.95 24.31
N SER A 37 -11.55 5.33 24.36
CA SER A 37 -11.75 3.90 24.05
C SER A 37 -12.20 3.67 22.61
N ALA A 38 -12.10 4.68 21.75
CA ALA A 38 -12.48 4.58 20.34
C ALA A 38 -11.55 3.63 19.56
N THR A 39 -12.08 3.05 18.48
CA THR A 39 -11.34 2.17 17.58
C THR A 39 -11.42 2.72 16.17
N VAL A 40 -10.28 3.00 15.55
CA VAL A 40 -10.21 3.45 14.15
C VAL A 40 -9.28 2.51 13.41
N VAL A 41 -9.81 1.87 12.36
CA VAL A 41 -9.03 0.98 11.50
C VAL A 41 -9.02 1.60 10.10
N VAL A 42 -7.86 2.03 9.62
CA VAL A 42 -7.69 2.62 8.29
C VAL A 42 -7.02 1.59 7.39
N ILE A 43 -7.70 1.17 6.32
CA ILE A 43 -7.17 0.19 5.36
C ILE A 43 -7.18 0.81 3.95
N PRO A 44 -6.03 1.34 3.48
CA PRO A 44 -5.95 1.95 2.16
C PRO A 44 -6.14 0.96 1.01
N ASN A 45 -5.88 -0.32 1.25
CA ASN A 45 -6.01 -1.39 0.26
C ASN A 45 -6.42 -2.70 0.95
N PHE A 46 -7.57 -3.24 0.55
CA PHE A 46 -8.12 -4.50 1.09
C PHE A 46 -7.67 -5.74 0.30
N SER A 47 -6.89 -5.62 -0.78
CA SER A 47 -6.36 -6.77 -1.49
C SER A 47 -5.25 -7.43 -0.67
N ILE A 48 -5.49 -8.66 -0.24
CA ILE A 48 -4.50 -9.47 0.50
C ILE A 48 -3.26 -9.69 -0.38
N GLY A 49 -3.46 -10.06 -1.66
CA GLY A 49 -2.37 -10.33 -2.60
C GLY A 49 -1.49 -9.09 -2.83
N SER A 50 -2.11 -7.92 -3.01
CA SER A 50 -1.39 -6.66 -3.20
C SER A 50 -0.55 -6.27 -1.98
N VAL A 51 -1.12 -6.43 -0.78
CA VAL A 51 -0.44 -6.12 0.48
C VAL A 51 0.73 -7.09 0.73
N LEU A 52 0.56 -8.39 0.44
CA LEU A 52 1.63 -9.37 0.56
C LEU A 52 2.74 -9.14 -0.49
N ALA A 53 2.39 -8.87 -1.74
CA ALA A 53 3.37 -8.54 -2.78
C ALA A 53 4.22 -7.32 -2.39
N THR A 54 3.59 -6.28 -1.83
CA THR A 54 4.28 -5.10 -1.31
C THR A 54 5.25 -5.45 -0.18
N LYS A 55 4.78 -6.22 0.82
CA LYS A 55 5.60 -6.66 1.94
C LYS A 55 6.82 -7.45 1.47
N PHE A 56 6.61 -8.45 0.62
CA PHE A 56 7.69 -9.32 0.18
C PHE A 56 8.68 -8.60 -0.73
N ALA A 57 8.20 -7.68 -1.58
CA ALA A 57 9.06 -6.78 -2.32
C ALA A 57 9.92 -5.91 -1.39
N ALA A 58 9.34 -5.28 -0.37
CA ALA A 58 10.10 -4.47 0.57
C ALA A 58 11.16 -5.30 1.33
N GLU A 59 10.84 -6.54 1.70
CA GLU A 59 11.79 -7.44 2.37
C GLU A 59 12.95 -7.84 1.46
N ALA A 60 12.65 -8.24 0.21
CA ALA A 60 13.66 -8.62 -0.77
C ALA A 60 14.53 -7.44 -1.23
N ALA A 61 13.98 -6.23 -1.27
CA ALA A 61 14.64 -5.04 -1.79
C ALA A 61 15.94 -4.64 -1.06
N LYS A 62 16.17 -5.18 0.14
CA LYS A 62 17.42 -5.00 0.91
C LYS A 62 18.63 -5.63 0.20
N TYR A 63 18.40 -6.63 -0.64
CA TYR A 63 19.44 -7.47 -1.24
C TYR A 63 19.73 -7.16 -2.72
N PHE A 64 18.93 -6.31 -3.35
CA PHE A 64 19.08 -5.92 -4.76
C PHE A 64 19.51 -4.46 -4.89
N ASP A 65 20.18 -4.09 -5.97
CA ASP A 65 20.53 -2.70 -6.26
C ASP A 65 19.61 -2.09 -7.33
N ALA A 66 19.27 -2.88 -8.35
CA ALA A 66 18.38 -2.49 -9.42
C ALA A 66 16.94 -2.91 -9.08
N ILE A 67 16.05 -1.94 -8.93
CA ILE A 67 14.64 -2.15 -8.59
C ILE A 67 13.79 -1.19 -9.39
N GLU A 68 12.69 -1.68 -9.97
CA GLU A 68 11.75 -0.88 -10.72
C GLU A 68 10.32 -1.37 -10.47
N ILE A 69 9.37 -0.45 -10.37
CA ILE A 69 7.95 -0.77 -10.25
C ILE A 69 7.27 -0.46 -11.59
N ILE A 70 6.52 -1.42 -12.11
CA ILE A 70 5.64 -1.21 -13.25
C ILE A 70 4.21 -1.39 -12.77
N GLU A 71 3.36 -0.39 -13.02
CA GLU A 71 1.93 -0.47 -12.71
C GLU A 71 1.09 -0.19 -13.94
N THR A 72 0.01 -0.96 -14.09
CA THR A 72 -0.91 -0.86 -15.23
C THR A 72 -2.32 -0.67 -14.71
N HIS A 73 -3.04 0.29 -15.28
CA HIS A 73 -4.47 0.52 -15.01
C HIS A 73 -5.19 0.96 -16.27
N HIS A 74 -6.53 0.94 -16.25
CA HIS A 74 -7.34 1.50 -17.33
C HIS A 74 -7.06 3.00 -17.58
N THR A 75 -7.33 3.46 -18.81
CA THR A 75 -7.17 4.86 -19.24
C THR A 75 -7.96 5.88 -18.43
N LYS A 76 -9.10 5.49 -17.82
CA LYS A 76 -9.91 6.38 -16.97
C LYS A 76 -9.28 6.72 -15.61
N LYS A 77 -8.16 6.08 -15.24
CA LYS A 77 -7.48 6.35 -13.96
C LYS A 77 -6.59 7.59 -14.11
N LEU A 78 -7.01 8.68 -13.49
CA LEU A 78 -6.39 10.00 -13.63
C LEU A 78 -5.06 10.14 -12.88
N ASP A 79 -4.91 9.46 -11.74
CA ASP A 79 -3.68 9.49 -10.94
C ASP A 79 -2.61 8.56 -11.52
N ALA A 80 -1.39 9.06 -11.66
CA ALA A 80 -0.20 8.29 -12.01
C ALA A 80 1.02 8.82 -11.25
N PRO A 81 1.78 7.97 -10.54
CA PRO A 81 1.54 6.54 -10.31
C PRO A 81 0.33 6.25 -9.42
N SER A 82 -0.14 5.00 -9.45
CA SER A 82 -1.19 4.56 -8.52
C SER A 82 -0.76 4.69 -7.05
N GLY A 83 -1.73 4.89 -6.15
CA GLY A 83 -1.46 4.94 -4.71
C GLY A 83 -0.77 3.68 -4.16
N THR A 84 -1.07 2.49 -4.72
CA THR A 84 -0.41 1.24 -4.36
C THR A 84 1.07 1.25 -4.77
N ALA A 85 1.40 1.77 -5.95
CA ALA A 85 2.77 1.86 -6.42
C ALA A 85 3.60 2.83 -5.57
N LEU A 86 3.02 4.00 -5.24
CA LEU A 86 3.66 4.98 -4.34
C LEU A 86 3.91 4.39 -2.95
N PHE A 87 2.93 3.68 -2.39
CA PHE A 87 3.08 3.01 -1.10
C PHE A 87 4.14 1.91 -1.16
N THR A 88 4.18 1.13 -2.25
CA THR A 88 5.20 0.09 -2.44
C THR A 88 6.61 0.68 -2.52
N ALA A 89 6.79 1.77 -3.26
CA ALA A 89 8.06 2.49 -3.31
C ALA A 89 8.47 3.04 -1.94
N GLN A 90 7.51 3.56 -1.16
CA GLN A 90 7.77 4.02 0.21
C GLN A 90 8.27 2.88 1.12
N GLU A 91 7.61 1.71 1.09
CA GLU A 91 8.01 0.55 1.90
C GLU A 91 9.38 0.01 1.48
N ILE A 92 9.66 -0.06 0.17
CA ILE A 92 10.98 -0.43 -0.37
C ILE A 92 12.06 0.57 0.12
N SER A 93 11.78 1.87 0.02
CA SER A 93 12.70 2.92 0.47
C SER A 93 13.01 2.82 1.96
N ALA A 94 11.98 2.61 2.78
CA ALA A 94 12.11 2.44 4.21
C ALA A 94 12.95 1.20 4.57
N ALA A 95 12.69 0.05 3.93
CA ALA A 95 13.44 -1.18 4.13
C ALA A 95 14.92 -1.03 3.73
N ARG A 96 15.20 -0.23 2.70
CA ARG A 96 16.54 0.11 2.22
C ARG A 96 17.20 1.27 2.96
N LYS A 97 16.56 1.83 3.99
CA LYS A 97 17.05 2.98 4.77
C LYS A 97 17.39 4.20 3.90
N GLY A 98 16.57 4.48 2.90
CA GLY A 98 16.71 5.63 2.00
C GLY A 98 17.79 5.49 0.92
N ARG A 99 18.30 4.26 0.70
CA ARG A 99 19.22 4.00 -0.41
C ARG A 99 18.45 3.87 -1.71
N ASP A 100 18.65 4.81 -2.63
CA ASP A 100 17.99 4.82 -3.93
C ASP A 100 18.26 3.53 -4.73
N ALA A 101 17.26 3.12 -5.50
CA ALA A 101 17.35 2.03 -6.45
C ALA A 101 17.91 2.51 -7.79
N LYS A 102 18.70 1.66 -8.43
CA LYS A 102 19.06 1.84 -9.84
C LYS A 102 17.90 1.35 -10.71
N PRO A 103 17.63 1.97 -11.87
CA PRO A 103 16.65 1.44 -12.80
C PRO A 103 17.07 0.04 -13.29
N VAL A 104 16.09 -0.84 -13.50
CA VAL A 104 16.31 -2.17 -14.07
C VAL A 104 16.43 -2.06 -15.59
N THR A 105 15.61 -1.19 -16.18
CA THR A 105 15.62 -0.93 -17.63
C THR A 105 16.78 -0.01 -18.02
N ALA A 106 17.49 -0.38 -19.10
CA ALA A 106 18.51 0.47 -19.70
C ALA A 106 17.84 1.48 -20.66
N GLY A 107 18.24 2.76 -20.61
CA GLY A 107 17.72 3.81 -21.50
C GLY A 107 17.06 4.96 -20.72
N ASN A 108 15.87 5.38 -21.16
CA ASN A 108 15.07 6.44 -20.52
C ASN A 108 14.52 5.93 -19.18
N PRO A 109 15.11 6.33 -18.03
CA PRO A 109 14.69 5.82 -16.74
C PRO A 109 13.32 6.38 -16.37
N ALA A 110 12.49 5.53 -15.77
CA ALA A 110 11.21 5.96 -15.24
C ALA A 110 11.37 7.07 -14.17
N PRO A 111 10.37 7.95 -13.98
CA PRO A 111 10.42 8.93 -12.91
C PRO A 111 10.58 8.24 -11.54
N VAL A 112 11.37 8.86 -10.67
CA VAL A 112 11.74 8.29 -9.36
C VAL A 112 10.82 8.82 -8.27
N PHE A 113 10.25 7.91 -7.49
CA PHE A 113 9.39 8.21 -6.35
C PHE A 113 9.93 7.47 -5.12
N ASN A 114 10.16 8.19 -4.02
CA ASN A 114 10.78 7.61 -2.81
C ASN A 114 12.09 6.85 -3.08
N GLY A 115 12.89 7.28 -4.07
CA GLY A 115 14.12 6.59 -4.45
C GLY A 115 13.93 5.33 -5.29
N VAL A 116 12.71 5.04 -5.77
CA VAL A 116 12.40 3.89 -6.63
C VAL A 116 11.81 4.37 -7.97
N PRO A 117 12.36 3.95 -9.12
CA PRO A 117 11.75 4.19 -10.43
C PRO A 117 10.37 3.55 -10.55
N ILE A 118 9.38 4.31 -11.06
CA ILE A 118 8.02 3.80 -11.31
C ILE A 118 7.57 4.13 -12.73
N THR A 119 7.26 3.08 -13.50
CA THR A 119 6.63 3.18 -14.82
C THR A 119 5.13 2.95 -14.69
N SER A 120 4.33 3.90 -15.18
CA SER A 120 2.87 3.83 -15.18
C SER A 120 2.32 3.63 -16.58
N LEU A 121 1.63 2.53 -16.81
CA LEU A 121 0.96 2.19 -18.06
C LEU A 121 -0.56 2.44 -17.92
N ARG A 122 -1.15 3.06 -18.94
CA ARG A 122 -2.59 3.29 -19.04
C ARG A 122 -3.10 2.62 -20.31
N ILE A 123 -3.69 1.43 -20.17
CA ILE A 123 -4.07 0.55 -21.28
C ILE A 123 -5.59 0.42 -21.31
N GLU A 124 -6.20 0.33 -22.50
CA GLU A 124 -7.63 0.02 -22.61
C GLU A 124 -7.95 -1.34 -21.99
N ASP A 125 -9.10 -1.45 -21.33
CA ASP A 125 -9.61 -2.67 -20.68
C ASP A 125 -8.72 -3.32 -19.59
N ALA A 126 -7.60 -2.69 -19.21
CA ALA A 126 -6.82 -3.15 -18.07
C ALA A 126 -7.53 -2.84 -16.74
N HIS A 127 -7.60 -3.83 -15.86
CA HIS A 127 -8.11 -3.63 -14.50
C HIS A 127 -7.05 -2.91 -13.63
N ALA A 128 -6.23 -3.68 -12.92
CA ALA A 128 -5.10 -3.16 -12.16
C ALA A 128 -4.02 -4.24 -12.05
N GLU A 129 -2.78 -3.87 -12.39
CA GLU A 129 -1.61 -4.72 -12.23
C GLU A 129 -0.49 -3.92 -11.56
N GLN A 130 0.32 -4.62 -10.78
CA GLN A 130 1.59 -4.09 -10.29
C GLN A 130 2.63 -5.21 -10.31
N GLU A 131 3.80 -4.88 -10.83
CA GLU A 131 4.98 -5.72 -10.82
C GLU A 131 6.14 -4.95 -10.19
N VAL A 132 6.80 -5.54 -9.20
CA VAL A 132 8.09 -5.07 -8.71
C VAL A 132 9.17 -5.99 -9.27
N LEU A 133 10.05 -5.42 -10.08
CA LEU A 133 11.17 -6.10 -10.71
C LEU A 133 12.43 -5.78 -9.91
N MET A 134 13.24 -6.80 -9.64
CA MET A 134 14.56 -6.64 -9.03
C MET A 134 15.57 -7.46 -9.80
N ALA A 135 16.70 -6.84 -10.18
CA ALA A 135 17.71 -7.51 -10.99
C ALA A 135 19.05 -7.62 -10.24
N GLY A 136 19.61 -8.83 -10.26
CA GLY A 136 20.98 -9.14 -9.88
C GLY A 136 21.82 -9.54 -11.11
N PRO A 137 23.11 -9.85 -10.95
CA PRO A 137 24.01 -10.14 -12.08
C PRO A 137 23.56 -11.26 -13.02
N ASN A 138 22.80 -12.24 -12.54
CA ASN A 138 22.35 -13.39 -13.33
C ASN A 138 20.93 -13.87 -12.93
N GLU A 139 20.15 -13.00 -12.29
CA GLU A 139 18.81 -13.34 -11.83
C GLU A 139 17.90 -12.12 -11.86
N THR A 140 16.61 -12.38 -12.03
CA THR A 140 15.57 -11.37 -11.87
C THR A 140 14.47 -11.95 -10.99
N LEU A 141 14.08 -11.18 -9.99
CA LEU A 141 12.99 -11.50 -9.08
C LEU A 141 11.79 -10.61 -9.39
N TYR A 142 10.61 -11.22 -9.45
CA TYR A 142 9.36 -10.55 -9.76
C TYR A 142 8.35 -10.74 -8.63
N PHE A 143 7.76 -9.64 -8.17
CA PHE A 143 6.56 -9.66 -7.35
C PHE A 143 5.42 -9.07 -8.17
N LYS A 144 4.59 -9.94 -8.76
CA LYS A 144 3.48 -9.55 -9.61
C LYS A 144 2.14 -9.79 -8.93
N HIS A 145 1.28 -8.78 -8.97
CA HIS A 145 -0.11 -8.87 -8.54
C HIS A 145 -1.02 -8.34 -9.65
N VAL A 146 -2.01 -9.15 -10.04
CA VAL A 146 -2.99 -8.86 -11.09
C VAL A 146 -4.37 -8.92 -10.46
N VAL A 147 -5.22 -7.94 -10.78
CA VAL A 147 -6.61 -7.88 -10.34
C VAL A 147 -7.51 -8.11 -11.53
N ASP A 148 -8.24 -9.22 -11.54
CA ASP A 148 -9.24 -9.49 -12.59
C ASP A 148 -10.65 -9.05 -12.20
N SER A 149 -10.89 -8.81 -10.90
CA SER A 149 -12.19 -8.40 -10.36
C SER A 149 -12.04 -7.64 -9.05
N HIS A 150 -12.95 -6.68 -8.81
CA HIS A 150 -13.04 -5.97 -7.54
C HIS A 150 -13.42 -6.88 -6.35
N GLU A 151 -13.86 -8.11 -6.60
CA GLU A 151 -14.10 -9.10 -5.54
C GLU A 151 -12.84 -9.43 -4.74
N VAL A 152 -11.64 -9.15 -5.28
CA VAL A 152 -10.36 -9.31 -4.57
C VAL A 152 -10.31 -8.58 -3.22
N TYR A 153 -11.08 -7.50 -3.05
CA TYR A 153 -11.14 -6.71 -1.83
C TYR A 153 -12.04 -7.32 -0.74
N ALA A 154 -12.96 -8.21 -1.11
CA ALA A 154 -13.97 -8.74 -0.20
C ALA A 154 -13.34 -9.51 0.98
N GLN A 155 -12.34 -10.34 0.70
CA GLN A 155 -11.68 -11.15 1.74
C GLN A 155 -10.93 -10.28 2.75
N GLY A 156 -10.20 -9.25 2.31
CA GLY A 156 -9.54 -8.32 3.22
C GLY A 156 -10.54 -7.48 4.02
N LEU A 157 -11.67 -7.09 3.42
CA LEU A 157 -12.74 -6.38 4.13
C LEU A 157 -13.35 -7.25 5.23
N LEU A 158 -13.68 -8.51 4.92
CA LEU A 158 -14.20 -9.47 5.90
C LEU A 158 -13.21 -9.72 7.03
N LEU A 159 -11.92 -9.88 6.72
CA LEU A 159 -10.86 -9.98 7.72
C LEU A 159 -10.85 -8.75 8.64
N ALA A 160 -10.89 -7.56 8.05
CA ALA A 160 -10.87 -6.32 8.81
C ALA A 160 -12.08 -6.19 9.73
N MET A 161 -13.27 -6.51 9.24
CA MET A 161 -14.50 -6.51 10.05
C MET A 161 -14.43 -7.50 11.21
N ARG A 162 -13.82 -8.69 11.01
CA ARG A 162 -13.68 -9.70 12.06
C ARG A 162 -12.66 -9.33 13.14
N LYS A 163 -11.55 -8.68 12.76
CA LYS A 163 -10.45 -8.33 13.70
C LYS A 163 -10.65 -6.97 14.38
N SER A 164 -11.45 -6.06 13.82
CA SER A 164 -11.67 -4.72 14.39
C SER A 164 -12.32 -4.68 15.79
N PRO A 165 -13.29 -5.55 16.16
CA PRO A 165 -14.02 -5.42 17.42
C PRO A 165 -13.16 -5.53 18.69
N GLY A 166 -12.03 -6.26 18.66
CA GLY A 166 -11.16 -6.45 19.82
C GLY A 166 -10.14 -5.33 20.05
N ARG A 167 -10.11 -4.30 19.19
CA ARG A 167 -9.05 -3.29 19.15
C ARG A 167 -9.46 -1.98 19.79
N THR A 168 -8.49 -1.22 20.27
CA THR A 168 -8.60 0.19 20.67
C THR A 168 -7.48 1.00 20.00
N GLY A 169 -7.67 2.30 19.84
CA GLY A 169 -6.70 3.15 19.17
C GLY A 169 -6.74 3.03 17.64
N LEU A 170 -5.66 3.51 17.01
CA LEU A 170 -5.52 3.56 15.56
C LEU A 170 -4.77 2.33 15.03
N THR A 171 -5.41 1.59 14.14
CA THR A 171 -4.77 0.59 13.28
C THR A 171 -4.67 1.13 11.87
N VAL A 172 -3.51 0.96 11.21
CA VAL A 172 -3.32 1.34 9.81
C VAL A 172 -2.83 0.13 9.01
N GLY A 173 -3.46 -0.13 7.87
CA GLY A 173 -3.06 -1.16 6.91
C GLY A 173 -3.61 -2.55 7.23
N LEU A 174 -3.91 -3.31 6.17
CA LEU A 174 -4.41 -4.68 6.26
C LEU A 174 -3.35 -5.65 6.81
N LEU A 175 -2.06 -5.40 6.56
CA LEU A 175 -0.99 -6.30 6.98
C LEU A 175 -0.97 -6.51 8.49
N ASN A 176 -1.17 -5.43 9.26
CA ASN A 176 -1.27 -5.47 10.73
C ASN A 176 -2.45 -6.31 11.24
N LEU A 177 -3.42 -6.65 10.39
CA LEU A 177 -4.55 -7.54 10.71
C LEU A 177 -4.27 -8.98 10.28
N LEU A 178 -3.46 -9.18 9.23
CA LEU A 178 -3.07 -10.48 8.71
C LEU A 178 -2.06 -11.20 9.61
N GLU A 179 -1.10 -10.47 10.17
CA GLU A 179 0.01 -11.04 10.95
C GLU A 179 -0.36 -11.33 12.42
N GLU A 180 -1.53 -10.88 12.85
CA GLU A 180 -2.03 -11.09 14.19
C GLU A 180 -2.50 -12.55 14.35
N LYS A 181 -1.76 -13.32 15.16
CA LYS A 181 -2.09 -14.71 15.51
C LYS A 181 -3.45 -14.84 16.18
#